data_AF-A0A3M6K355-F1
#
_entry.id   AF-A0A3M6K355-F1
#
_cell.length_a   1.000
_cell.length_b   1.000
_cell.length_c   1.000
_cell.angle_alpha   90.00
_cell.angle_beta   90.00
_cell.angle_gamma   90.00
#
_symmetry.space_group_name_H-M   'P 1'
#
loop_
_entity.id
_entity.type
_entity.pdbx_description
1 polymer ?
#
loop_
_entity_poly.entity_id
_entity_poly.type
_entity_poly.pdbx_seq_one_letter_code
_entity_poly.pdbx_strand_id
1 'polypeptide(L)'
;MTESQISYFAEKVFVHHWPKDSPKWSDSLQKKLDDSINKNSNLKKIVVNSENILIENLLINNLKKIGVTVPFFKNECTMIFEGQFENVFGHIHITTKSNEFLEIFNQLMSWKNNYQN
;
A
#
# COMPACT_ATOMS: atom_id res chain seq x y z
N MET A 1 -14.59 -4.80 19.71
CA MET A 1 -14.38 -3.56 18.94
C MET A 1 -14.57 -3.94 17.48
N THR A 2 -15.44 -3.27 16.74
CA THR A 2 -15.59 -3.52 15.30
C THR A 2 -14.24 -3.27 14.63
N GLU A 3 -13.68 -4.27 13.94
CA GLU A 3 -12.45 -4.09 13.16
C GLU A 3 -12.67 -2.92 12.21
N SER A 4 -11.95 -1.81 12.41
CA SER A 4 -12.11 -0.64 11.54
C SER A 4 -11.46 -0.95 10.21
N GLN A 5 -12.27 -1.32 9.23
CA GLN A 5 -11.85 -1.42 7.84
C GLN A 5 -11.76 -0.01 7.26
N ILE A 6 -10.64 0.30 6.60
CA ILE A 6 -10.45 1.55 5.86
C ILE A 6 -10.50 1.22 4.37
N SER A 7 -11.29 1.96 3.59
CA SER A 7 -11.41 1.77 2.14
C SER A 7 -11.33 3.10 1.42
N TYR A 8 -10.45 3.21 0.43
CA TYR A 8 -10.27 4.42 -0.37
C TYR A 8 -9.71 4.08 -1.77
N PHE A 9 -9.64 5.07 -2.65
CA PHE A 9 -9.00 4.94 -3.96
C PHE A 9 -7.66 5.66 -3.98
N ALA A 10 -6.65 5.05 -4.60
CA ALA A 10 -5.32 5.61 -4.82
C ALA A 10 -5.05 5.81 -6.31
N GLU A 11 -4.50 6.95 -6.72
CA GLU A 11 -4.15 7.17 -8.14
C GLU A 11 -2.81 6.54 -8.50
N LYS A 12 -1.90 6.40 -7.54
CA LYS A 12 -0.58 5.85 -7.79
C LYS A 12 -0.23 4.80 -6.76
N VAL A 13 0.05 3.60 -7.24
CA VAL A 13 0.62 2.52 -6.45
C VAL A 13 1.89 2.05 -7.13
N PHE A 14 2.95 1.87 -6.36
CA PHE A 14 4.22 1.36 -6.86
C PHE A 14 4.76 0.28 -5.92
N VAL A 15 5.05 -0.88 -6.49
CA VAL A 15 5.55 -2.06 -5.80
C VAL A 15 6.88 -2.44 -6.45
N HIS A 16 7.94 -2.49 -5.65
CA HIS A 16 9.25 -2.88 -6.13
C HIS A 16 9.94 -3.89 -5.21
N HIS A 17 10.90 -4.61 -5.78
CA HIS A 17 11.66 -5.65 -5.12
C HIS A 17 12.34 -5.18 -3.83
N TRP A 18 12.10 -5.92 -2.76
CA TRP A 18 12.70 -5.70 -1.46
C TRP A 18 12.66 -6.99 -0.62
N PRO A 19 13.65 -7.30 0.24
CA PRO A 19 14.93 -6.60 0.44
C PRO A 19 15.87 -6.65 -0.76
N LYS A 20 16.79 -5.68 -0.86
CA LYS A 20 17.73 -5.57 -2.01
C LYS A 20 18.63 -6.80 -2.20
N ASP A 21 18.95 -7.48 -1.10
CA ASP A 21 19.80 -8.67 -1.01
C ASP A 21 19.03 -9.99 -1.19
N SER A 22 17.70 -9.94 -1.28
CA SER A 22 16.88 -11.13 -1.54
C SER A 22 16.93 -11.55 -3.03
N PRO A 23 16.56 -12.81 -3.35
CA PRO A 23 16.47 -13.26 -4.74
C PRO A 23 15.57 -12.35 -5.56
N LYS A 24 16.05 -11.95 -6.74
CA LYS A 24 15.28 -11.12 -7.66
C LYS A 24 13.95 -11.79 -8.00
N TRP A 25 12.91 -10.99 -8.11
CA TRP A 25 11.64 -11.43 -8.67
C TRP A 25 11.83 -11.94 -10.10
N SER A 26 11.02 -12.91 -10.51
CA SER A 26 10.99 -13.34 -11.90
C SER A 26 10.51 -12.20 -12.80
N ASP A 27 10.98 -12.19 -14.05
CA ASP A 27 10.52 -11.23 -15.06
C ASP A 27 9.00 -11.31 -15.27
N SER A 28 8.42 -12.52 -15.14
CA SER A 28 6.98 -12.74 -15.23
C SER A 28 6.21 -12.04 -14.11
N LEU A 29 6.72 -12.09 -12.87
CA LEU A 29 6.11 -11.41 -11.73
C LEU A 29 6.25 -9.90 -11.85
N GLN A 30 7.44 -9.40 -12.20
CA GLN A 30 7.66 -7.98 -12.42
C GLN A 30 6.73 -7.45 -13.52
N LYS A 31 6.58 -8.18 -14.63
CA LYS A 31 5.66 -7.80 -15.71
C LYS A 31 4.21 -7.79 -15.23
N LYS A 32 3.77 -8.80 -14.49
CA LYS A 32 2.41 -8.85 -13.90
C LYS A 32 2.15 -7.62 -13.02
N LEU A 33 3.08 -7.27 -12.13
CA LEU A 33 2.98 -6.09 -11.27
C LEU A 33 3.02 -4.79 -12.07
N ASP A 34 3.82 -4.72 -13.12
CA ASP A 34 3.87 -3.55 -13.99
C ASP A 34 2.55 -3.32 -14.71
N ASP A 35 1.99 -4.36 -15.33
CA ASP A 35 0.76 -4.26 -16.12
C ASP A 35 -0.48 -4.00 -15.25
N SER A 36 -0.52 -4.59 -14.04
CA SER A 36 -1.68 -4.47 -13.14
C SER A 36 -1.58 -3.33 -12.13
N ILE A 37 -0.38 -2.98 -11.68
CA ILE A 37 -0.15 -2.03 -10.58
C ILE A 37 0.73 -0.85 -11.02
N ASN A 38 2.03 -1.07 -11.28
CA ASN A 38 3.01 0.02 -11.33
C ASN A 38 2.83 0.98 -12.50
N LYS A 39 2.45 0.46 -13.68
CA LYS A 39 2.27 1.24 -14.92
C LYS A 39 0.79 1.39 -15.29
N ASN A 40 -0.09 0.82 -14.49
CA ASN A 40 -1.53 0.97 -14.66
C ASN A 40 -1.97 2.34 -14.11
N SER A 41 -2.56 3.19 -14.96
CA SER A 41 -2.99 4.54 -14.56
C SER A 41 -4.40 4.60 -13.97
N ASN A 42 -5.13 3.48 -13.90
CA ASN A 42 -6.46 3.45 -13.30
C ASN A 42 -6.35 3.63 -11.78
N LEU A 43 -7.38 4.26 -11.22
CA LEU A 43 -7.59 4.32 -9.77
C LEU A 43 -7.61 2.89 -9.21
N LYS A 44 -6.91 2.69 -8.10
CA LYS A 44 -6.85 1.40 -7.42
C LYS A 44 -7.61 1.47 -6.11
N LYS A 45 -8.54 0.54 -5.91
CA LYS A 45 -9.21 0.36 -4.64
C LYS A 45 -8.24 -0.24 -3.63
N ILE A 46 -8.10 0.45 -2.51
CA ILE A 46 -7.28 0.03 -1.38
C ILE A 46 -8.21 -0.30 -0.22
N VAL A 47 -7.99 -1.46 0.39
CA VAL A 47 -8.69 -1.88 1.60
C VAL A 47 -7.65 -2.23 2.64
N VAL A 48 -7.67 -1.55 3.77
CA VAL A 48 -6.79 -1.79 4.91
C VAL A 48 -7.61 -2.43 6.02
N ASN A 49 -7.20 -3.64 6.43
CA ASN A 49 -7.78 -4.39 7.51
C ASN A 49 -6.83 -4.43 8.72
N SER A 50 -7.23 -5.12 9.79
CA SER A 50 -6.42 -5.30 11.00
C SER A 50 -5.03 -5.90 10.72
N GLU A 51 -4.94 -6.86 9.79
CA GLU A 51 -3.70 -7.63 9.57
C GLU A 51 -3.09 -7.47 8.17
N ASN A 52 -3.89 -7.06 7.18
CA ASN A 52 -3.55 -7.11 5.76
C ASN A 52 -4.04 -5.89 4.99
N ILE A 53 -3.41 -5.68 3.83
CA ILE A 53 -3.78 -4.62 2.87
C ILE A 53 -4.10 -5.29 1.54
N LEU A 54 -5.27 -5.00 0.97
CA LEU A 54 -5.66 -5.43 -0.37
C LEU A 54 -5.55 -4.24 -1.33
N ILE A 55 -4.80 -4.45 -2.42
CA ILE A 55 -4.65 -3.49 -3.52
C ILE A 55 -5.28 -4.13 -4.75
N GLU A 56 -6.48 -3.72 -5.13
CA GLU A 56 -7.29 -4.44 -6.13
C GLU A 56 -7.45 -5.93 -5.77
N ASN A 57 -6.73 -6.81 -6.47
CA ASN A 57 -6.73 -8.26 -6.24
C ASN A 57 -5.42 -8.77 -5.60
N LEU A 58 -4.50 -7.87 -5.26
CA LEU A 58 -3.21 -8.19 -4.68
C LEU A 58 -3.30 -8.09 -3.15
N LEU A 59 -3.39 -9.25 -2.48
CA LEU A 59 -3.40 -9.33 -1.02
C LEU A 59 -1.97 -9.26 -0.47
N ILE A 60 -1.71 -8.27 0.39
CA ILE A 60 -0.45 -8.09 1.09
C ILE A 60 -0.62 -8.45 2.57
N ASN A 61 0.25 -9.31 3.08
CA ASN A 61 0.32 -9.73 4.47
C ASN A 61 1.73 -9.46 5.05
N ASN A 62 1.97 -9.85 6.30
CA ASN A 62 3.25 -9.69 6.99
C ASN A 62 3.82 -8.27 6.87
N LEU A 63 2.97 -7.27 7.14
CA LEU A 63 3.30 -5.87 6.95
C LEU A 63 4.38 -5.43 7.94
N LYS A 64 5.35 -4.66 7.45
CA LYS A 64 6.50 -4.15 8.20
C LYS A 64 6.79 -2.71 7.81
N LYS A 65 7.45 -1.98 8.72
CA LYS A 65 7.94 -0.60 8.50
C LYS A 65 6.88 0.32 7.88
N ILE A 66 5.68 0.29 8.43
CA ILE A 66 4.55 1.08 7.95
C ILE A 66 4.79 2.56 8.30
N GLY A 67 4.78 3.41 7.28
CA GLY A 67 4.82 4.85 7.38
C GLY A 67 3.65 5.49 6.62
N VAL A 68 3.13 6.59 7.14
CA VAL A 68 2.09 7.39 6.49
C VAL A 68 2.56 8.84 6.50
N THR A 69 2.50 9.50 5.36
CA THR A 69 3.05 10.86 5.18
C THR A 69 2.10 11.74 4.39
N VAL A 70 2.08 13.03 4.72
CA VAL A 70 1.40 14.07 3.96
C VAL A 70 2.42 15.15 3.60
N PRO A 71 2.62 15.48 2.31
CA PRO A 71 3.43 16.61 1.92
C PRO A 71 2.71 17.94 2.17
N PHE A 72 3.45 18.98 2.56
CA PHE A 72 2.91 20.27 3.01
C PHE A 72 2.04 21.04 1.99
N PHE A 73 2.22 20.83 0.69
CA PHE A 73 1.61 21.68 -0.36
C PHE A 73 0.73 20.92 -1.35
N LYS A 74 0.33 19.70 -1.01
CA LYS A 74 -0.52 18.89 -1.89
C LYS A 74 -1.61 18.23 -1.09
N ASN A 75 -2.77 18.12 -1.70
CA ASN A 75 -3.91 17.37 -1.17
C ASN A 75 -3.72 15.88 -1.38
N GLU A 76 -2.58 15.34 -0.93
CA GLU A 76 -2.22 13.93 -1.06
C GLU A 76 -1.75 13.34 0.27
N CYS A 77 -1.94 12.04 0.43
CA CYS A 77 -1.39 11.22 1.50
C CYS A 77 -0.71 10.01 0.85
N THR A 78 0.46 9.64 1.36
CA THR A 78 1.20 8.46 0.93
C THR A 78 1.39 7.50 2.09
N MET A 79 0.95 6.26 1.90
CA MET A 79 1.29 5.13 2.76
C MET A 79 2.45 4.36 2.13
N ILE A 80 3.45 4.03 2.94
CA ILE A 80 4.65 3.29 2.53
C ILE A 80 4.84 2.13 3.51
N PHE A 81 5.10 0.94 3.01
CA PHE A 81 5.34 -0.22 3.87
C PHE A 81 6.11 -1.30 3.11
N GLU A 82 6.65 -2.25 3.86
CA GLU A 82 7.15 -3.52 3.35
C GLU A 82 6.09 -4.58 3.64
N GLY A 83 5.93 -5.55 2.76
CA GLY A 83 4.96 -6.63 2.96
C GLY A 83 5.21 -7.81 2.04
N GLN A 84 4.60 -8.94 2.38
CA GLN A 84 4.65 -10.16 1.56
C GLN A 84 3.39 -10.29 0.72
N PHE A 85 3.58 -10.76 -0.50
CA PHE A 85 2.51 -11.18 -1.39
C PHE A 85 3.00 -12.35 -2.22
N GLU A 86 2.11 -13.29 -2.53
CA GLU A 86 2.50 -14.59 -3.04
C GLU A 86 3.63 -15.18 -2.17
N ASN A 87 4.80 -15.46 -2.73
CA ASN A 87 5.96 -16.01 -2.02
C ASN A 87 7.16 -15.05 -1.95
N VAL A 88 6.94 -13.75 -2.13
CA VAL A 88 8.01 -12.74 -2.12
C VAL A 88 7.67 -11.57 -1.22
N PHE A 89 8.69 -10.82 -0.79
CA PHE A 89 8.54 -9.53 -0.16
C PHE A 89 8.71 -8.41 -1.18
N GLY A 90 8.06 -7.27 -0.91
CA GLY A 90 8.24 -6.04 -1.66
C GLY A 90 8.09 -4.81 -0.78
N HIS A 91 8.53 -3.68 -1.33
CA HIS A 91 8.30 -2.36 -0.77
C HIS A 91 7.26 -1.64 -1.62
N ILE A 92 6.25 -1.09 -0.95
CA ILE A 92 5.02 -0.61 -1.55
C ILE A 92 4.81 0.85 -1.17
N HIS A 93 4.49 1.67 -2.17
CA HIS A 93 4.05 3.05 -2.02
C HIS A 93 2.63 3.17 -2.56
N ILE A 94 1.72 3.72 -1.76
CA ILE A 94 0.34 4.01 -2.13
C ILE A 94 0.11 5.50 -1.93
N THR A 95 -0.01 6.26 -3.03
CA THR A 95 -0.31 7.69 -3.01
C THR A 95 -1.76 7.91 -3.41
N THR A 96 -2.47 8.62 -2.55
CA THR A 96 -3.85 9.06 -2.75
C THR A 96 -3.90 10.57 -2.70
N LYS A 97 -4.36 11.19 -3.77
CA LYS A 97 -4.72 12.59 -3.86
C LYS A 97 -6.24 12.68 -3.96
N SER A 98 -6.81 13.41 -3.01
CA SER A 98 -8.26 13.49 -2.81
C SER A 98 -8.57 14.75 -2.01
N ASN A 99 -9.79 15.26 -2.14
CA ASN A 99 -10.27 16.30 -1.23
C ASN A 99 -10.44 15.76 0.20
N GLU A 100 -10.57 14.45 0.37
CA GLU A 100 -10.73 13.75 1.64
C GLU A 100 -9.38 13.22 2.18
N PHE A 101 -8.24 13.66 1.63
CA PHE A 101 -6.93 13.09 1.97
C PHE A 101 -6.59 13.17 3.48
N LEU A 102 -7.05 14.21 4.18
CA LEU A 102 -6.83 14.36 5.63
C LEU A 102 -7.60 13.31 6.43
N GLU A 103 -8.82 12.97 6.01
CA GLU A 103 -9.61 11.93 6.65
C GLU A 103 -8.93 10.57 6.47
N ILE A 104 -8.54 10.25 5.24
CA ILE A 104 -7.81 9.02 4.91
C ILE A 104 -6.49 8.96 5.71
N PHE A 105 -5.74 10.06 5.77
CA PHE A 105 -4.52 10.16 6.57
C PHE A 105 -4.77 9.86 8.05
N ASN A 106 -5.79 10.48 8.66
CA ASN A 106 -6.12 10.29 10.07
C ASN A 106 -6.53 8.84 10.36
N GLN A 107 -7.34 8.24 9.48
CA GLN A 107 -7.73 6.83 9.58
C GLN A 107 -6.50 5.91 9.50
N LEU A 108 -5.62 6.12 8.52
CA LEU A 108 -4.39 5.36 8.34
C LEU A 108 -3.41 5.53 9.50
N MET A 109 -3.27 6.75 10.04
CA MET A 109 -2.44 7.01 11.22
C MET A 109 -2.98 6.32 12.46
N SER A 110 -4.30 6.38 12.68
CA SER A 110 -4.96 5.67 13.77
C SER A 110 -4.75 4.16 13.65
N TRP A 111 -4.98 3.59 12.46
CA TRP A 111 -4.73 2.17 12.19
C TRP A 111 -3.26 1.80 12.44
N LYS A 112 -2.31 2.54 11.85
CA LYS A 112 -0.86 2.29 12.02
C LYS A 112 -0.45 2.31 13.50
N ASN A 113 -0.97 3.24 14.30
CA ASN A 113 -0.61 3.36 15.71
C ASN A 113 -1.18 2.22 16.57
N ASN A 114 -2.25 1.58 16.11
CA ASN A 114 -2.85 0.42 16.77
C ASN A 114 -2.41 -0.91 16.15
N TYR A 115 -1.66 -0.88 15.04
CA TYR A 115 -1.17 -2.07 14.37
C TYR A 115 -0.13 -2.76 15.25
N GLN A 116 -0.48 -3.96 15.72
CA GLN A 116 0.40 -4.80 16.52
C GLN A 116 0.89 -5.94 15.63
N ASN A 117 2.17 -5.90 15.27
CA ASN A 117 2.87 -6.97 14.55
C ASN A 117 4.37 -6.92 14.85
#